data_AF-A0A543PFU4-F1
#
_entry.id   AF-A0A543PFU4-F1
#
_cell.length_a   1.000
_cell.length_b   1.000
_cell.length_c   1.000
_cell.angle_alpha   90.00
_cell.angle_beta   90.00
_cell.angle_gamma   90.00
#
_symmetry.space_group_name_H-M   'P 1'
#
loop_
_entity.id
_entity.type
_entity.pdbx_description
1 polymer ?
#
loop_
_entity_poly.entity_id
_entity_poly.type
_entity_poly.pdbx_seq_one_letter_code
_entity_poly.pdbx_strand_id
1 'polypeptide(L)' 'MAKTLVDIPADKLARAQARLGTATKRETVERALDLVLEQAEQRELIMAVAAGQVSSHFTPEVLGKVRPGA' A
#
# COMPACT_ATOMS: atom_id res chain seq x y z
N MET A 1 15.70 -9.24 -11.71
CA MET A 1 14.24 -9.13 -11.96
C MET A 1 13.93 -9.77 -13.30
N ALA A 2 12.83 -10.52 -13.40
CA ALA A 2 12.34 -11.02 -14.67
C ALA A 2 11.79 -9.85 -15.52
N LYS A 3 12.00 -9.89 -16.83
CA LYS A 3 11.40 -8.90 -17.75
C LYS A 3 9.97 -9.32 -18.03
N THR A 4 9.02 -8.45 -17.70
CA THR A 4 7.60 -8.62 -18.01
C THR A 4 7.19 -7.58 -19.04
N LEU A 5 6.51 -8.01 -20.10
CA LEU A 5 5.95 -7.12 -21.11
C LEU A 5 4.45 -6.99 -20.87
N VAL A 6 3.99 -5.74 -20.69
CA VAL A 6 2.58 -5.40 -20.45
C VAL A 6 2.21 -4.16 -21.23
N ASP A 7 1.02 -4.19 -21.83
CA ASP A 7 0.46 -3.02 -22.50
C ASP A 7 -0.28 -2.15 -21.49
N ILE A 8 0.11 -0.88 -21.44
CA ILE A 8 -0.49 0.11 -20.53
C ILE A 8 -0.92 1.31 -21.37
N PRO A 9 -2.20 1.74 -21.29
CA PRO A 9 -2.66 2.95 -21.95
C PRO A 9 -1.85 4.17 -21.53
N ALA A 10 -1.42 4.98 -22.50
CA ALA A 10 -0.50 6.10 -22.27
C ALA A 10 -1.10 7.18 -21.34
N ASP A 11 -2.41 7.40 -21.43
CA ASP A 11 -3.16 8.31 -20.58
C ASP A 11 -3.16 7.86 -19.11
N LYS A 12 -3.37 6.56 -18.86
CA LYS A 12 -3.32 5.98 -17.52
C LYS A 12 -1.93 6.07 -16.92
N LEU A 13 -0.91 5.77 -17.72
CA LEU A 13 0.48 5.88 -17.30
C LEU A 13 0.85 7.32 -16.93
N ALA A 14 0.50 8.30 -17.77
CA ALA A 14 0.77 9.71 -17.50
C ALA A 14 0.09 10.20 -16.21
N ARG A 15 -1.17 9.80 -15.99
CA ARG A 15 -1.90 10.12 -14.75
C ARG A 15 -1.26 9.48 -13.53
N ALA A 16 -0.83 8.21 -13.63
CA ALA A 16 -0.13 7.53 -12.55
C ALA A 16 1.21 8.20 -12.23
N GLN A 17 1.98 8.58 -13.25
CA GLN A 17 3.25 9.31 -13.10
C GLN A 17 3.06 10.63 -12.37
N ALA A 18 2.08 11.43 -12.80
CA ALA A 18 1.77 12.71 -12.16
C ALA A 18 1.30 12.53 -10.70
N ARG A 19 0.49 11.50 -10.42
CA ARG A 19 -0.05 11.24 -9.08
C ARG A 19 1.01 10.73 -8.11
N LEU A 20 1.91 9.87 -8.59
CA LEU A 20 2.96 9.23 -7.79
C LEU A 20 4.27 10.02 -7.78
N GLY A 21 4.38 11.09 -8.57
CA GLY A 21 5.59 11.90 -8.69
C GLY A 21 6.78 11.13 -9.28
N THR A 22 6.52 10.21 -10.22
CA THR A 22 7.56 9.31 -10.77
C THR A 22 7.96 9.71 -12.19
N ALA A 23 9.23 9.58 -12.51
CA ALA A 23 9.79 10.02 -13.79
C ALA A 23 9.83 8.90 -14.84
N THR A 24 9.97 7.65 -14.40
CA THR A 24 10.16 6.50 -15.30
C THR A 24 9.04 5.47 -15.17
N LYS A 25 8.70 4.80 -16.28
CA LYS A 25 7.67 3.75 -16.30
C LYS A 25 7.91 2.65 -15.25
N ARG A 26 9.17 2.23 -15.09
CA ARG A 26 9.57 1.21 -14.11
C ARG A 26 9.27 1.68 -12.70
N GLU A 27 9.72 2.88 -12.34
CA GLU A 27 9.48 3.48 -11.03
C GLU A 27 7.99 3.66 -10.76
N THR A 28 7.20 4.07 -11.76
CA THR A 28 5.75 4.19 -11.64
C THR A 28 5.09 2.86 -11.33
N VAL A 29 5.50 1.80 -12.02
CA VAL A 29 4.95 0.45 -11.79
C VAL A 29 5.37 -0.07 -10.41
N GLU A 30 6.63 0.08 -10.03
CA GLU A 30 7.11 -0.31 -8.70
C GLU A 30 6.32 0.39 -7.59
N ARG A 31 6.24 1.73 -7.62
CA ARG A 31 5.46 2.49 -6.63
C ARG A 31 3.97 2.17 -6.64
N ALA A 32 3.39 1.91 -7.81
CA ALA A 32 1.99 1.54 -7.90
C ALA A 32 1.71 0.17 -7.25
N LEU A 33 2.62 -0.79 -7.41
CA LEU A 33 2.51 -2.10 -6.78
C LEU A 33 2.66 -2.00 -5.26
N ASP A 34 3.66 -1.25 -4.78
CA ASP A 34 3.87 -1.02 -3.35
C ASP A 34 2.61 -0.43 -2.70
N LEU A 35 2.02 0.59 -3.32
CA LEU A 35 0.82 1.25 -2.82
C LEU A 35 -0.42 0.31 -2.79
N VAL A 36 -0.54 -0.61 -3.76
CA VAL A 36 -1.62 -1.60 -3.76
C VAL A 36 -1.43 -2.61 -2.62
N LEU A 37 -0.20 -3.02 -2.34
CA LEU A 37 0.10 -3.92 -1.22
C LEU A 37 -0.18 -3.24 0.13
N GLU A 38 0.28 -2.01 0.32
CA GLU A 38 -0.01 -1.22 1.52
C GLU A 38 -1.52 -1.03 1.75
N GLN A 39 -2.28 -0.77 0.68
CA GLN A 39 -3.73 -0.65 0.78
C GLN A 39 -4.43 -1.96 1.12
N ALA A 40 -3.90 -3.09 0.63
CA ALA A 40 -4.42 -4.41 0.97
C ALA A 40 -4.20 -4.70 2.46
N GLU A 41 -3.00 -4.47 2.98
CA GLU A 41 -2.67 -4.61 4.41
C GLU A 41 -3.56 -3.71 5.28
N GLN A 42 -3.75 -2.45 4.88
CA GLN A 42 -4.61 -1.52 5.61
C GLN A 42 -6.06 -2.00 5.64
N ARG A 43 -6.58 -2.55 4.52
CA ARG A 43 -7.93 -3.08 4.44
C ARG A 43 -8.11 -4.30 5.34
N GLU A 44 -7.14 -5.20 5.36
CA GLU A 44 -7.14 -6.37 6.25
C GLU A 44 -7.15 -5.95 7.72
N LEU A 45 -6.35 -4.95 8.09
CA LEU A 45 -6.35 -4.39 9.43
C LEU A 45 -7.71 -3.84 9.83
N ILE A 46 -8.34 -3.02 8.97
CA ILE A 46 -9.67 -2.45 9.21
C ILE A 46 -10.70 -3.57 9.39
N MET A 47 -10.66 -4.60 8.55
CA MET A 47 -11.57 -5.75 8.65
C MET A 47 -11.37 -6.53 9.95
N ALA A 48 -10.13 -6.78 10.36
CA ALA A 48 -9.84 -7.47 11.62
C ALA A 48 -10.35 -6.68 12.83
N VAL A 49 -10.15 -5.35 12.84
CA VAL A 49 -10.69 -4.47 13.90
C VAL A 49 -12.21 -4.50 13.93
N ALA A 50 -12.87 -4.36 12.77
CA ALA A 50 -14.32 -4.37 12.68
C ALA A 50 -14.93 -5.73 13.12
N ALA A 51 -14.22 -6.84 12.88
CA ALA A 51 -14.59 -8.18 13.32
C ALA A 51 -14.27 -8.47 14.80
N GLY A 52 -13.67 -7.52 15.54
CA GLY A 52 -13.26 -7.71 16.92
C GLY A 52 -12.09 -8.70 17.10
N GLN A 53 -11.34 -8.95 16.03
CA GLN A 53 -10.19 -9.86 16.03
C GLN A 53 -8.90 -9.11 16.40
N VAL A 54 -8.06 -9.76 17.20
CA VAL A 54 -6.71 -9.25 17.48
C VAL A 54 -5.86 -9.49 16.23
N SER A 55 -5.69 -8.45 15.41
CA SER A 55 -4.75 -8.47 14.29
C SER A 55 -3.32 -8.67 14.82
N SER A 56 -2.52 -9.46 14.10
CA SER A 56 -1.07 -9.64 14.36
C SER A 56 -0.29 -8.32 14.29
N HIS A 57 -0.86 -7.30 13.66
CA HIS A 57 -0.30 -5.94 13.62
C HIS A 57 -0.49 -5.15 14.94
N PHE A 58 -1.34 -5.60 15.87
CA PHE A 58 -1.48 -5.01 17.21
C PHE A 58 -0.44 -5.58 18.18
N THR A 59 0.84 -5.38 17.87
CA THR A 59 1.91 -5.69 18.82
C THR A 59 1.82 -4.77 20.05
N PRO A 60 2.36 -5.19 21.20
CA PRO A 60 2.40 -4.34 22.40
C PRO A 60 3.02 -2.95 22.15
N GLU A 61 4.00 -2.87 21.24
CA GLU A 61 4.66 -1.63 20.85
C GLU A 61 3.74 -0.67 20.07
N VAL A 62 2.89 -1.20 19.18
CA VAL A 62 1.89 -0.40 18.47
C VAL A 62 0.81 0.07 19.44
N LEU A 63 0.32 -0.81 20.30
CA LEU A 63 -0.69 -0.46 21.32
C LEU A 63 -0.18 0.61 22.30
N GLY A 64 1.10 0.57 22.68
CA GLY A 64 1.73 1.58 23.53
C GLY A 64 1.85 2.97 22.90
N LYS A 65 1.88 3.08 21.55
CA LYS A 65 1.89 4.38 20.84
C LYS A 65 0.50 4.95 20.62
N VAL A 66 -0.52 4.08 20.54
CA VAL A 66 -1.89 4.48 20.20
C VAL A 66 -2.73 4.78 21.46
N ARG A 67 -2.34 4.28 22.64
CA ARG A 67 -2.89 4.71 23.93
C ARG A 67 -1.95 5.70 24.64
N PRO A 68 -2.13 7.03 24.49
CA PRO A 68 -1.48 7.97 25.38
C PRO A 68 -2.23 7.93 26.73
N GLY A 69 -1.67 7.23 27.72
CA GLY A 69 -2.10 7.32 29.12
C GLY A 69 -2.80 6.08 29.72
N ALA A 70 -2.21 4.89 29.59
CA ALA A 70 -2.47 3.81 30.55
C ALA A 70 -1.40 3.86 31.66
#